data_AF-A0A1F6GPS4-F1
#
_entry.id   AF-A0A1F6GPS4-F1
#
_cell.length_a   1.000
_cell.length_b   1.000
_cell.length_c   1.000
_cell.angle_alpha   90.00
_cell.angle_beta   90.00
_cell.angle_gamma   90.00
#
_symmetry.space_group_name_H-M   'P 1'
#
loop_
_entity.id
_entity.type
_entity.pdbx_description
1 polymer ?
#
loop_
_entity_poly.entity_id
_entity_poly.type
_entity_poly.pdbx_seq_one_letter_code
_entity_poly.pdbx_strand_id
1 'polypeptide(L)'
;MKRAGMRVARPLLLGTFLVLWCPSLWAQEATAIESLNRIRSSAGLAPLWVDPRLTLAAQGQALYLSQGGRKDHRQEQGEPGFTGETPSRRALNAGWSSSLVAENFSLGQANGQASLSDLMAAIYHRLAFLDPQWDRVGWAKAGEGDSASYVYLLGNARAASLCLVDKADLDLLPECLPAKVPEADPRPQGPARILWPAEGVSVPPAFFEETPDPLPDRGYSGYPVSVSFNPAFYPEPPKLLALELWLPGEKQPLELLRILSNKTDPQHRLDRYSHVAFPAERLPWGAAVEVRLRFEAEGKKQESRWNFMIQEPKHPLVTLQGQGEWLALPSGQPFSLYLPPRQGQPTFGDLEWEGPEGTKAQLEWEDPNSFSLLLEGAACSQVSFSVSGQPRFQVQILGGSGDATRLFPVAPPCYPPEAQGKPVYWLRTRLEVPRGTVFLLQRKDGSPLPPELSWSFDPLVEVEVKRLSEGLLSLVLYGPAGKEVKLSLGEAEEVKLRLSGRPESFDFWVPAH
;
A
#
# COMPACT_ATOMS: atom_id res chain seq x y z
N MET A 1 14.15 11.27 18.56
CA MET A 1 14.02 11.43 17.09
C MET A 1 14.83 10.40 16.30
N LYS A 2 14.19 9.31 15.86
CA LYS A 2 14.75 8.37 14.87
C LYS A 2 14.02 8.60 13.54
N ARG A 3 14.73 9.06 12.51
CA ARG A 3 14.18 9.21 11.16
C ARG A 3 14.14 7.86 10.48
N ALA A 4 12.94 7.38 10.13
CA ALA A 4 12.77 6.24 9.25
C ALA A 4 12.61 6.74 7.81
N GLY A 5 13.73 7.06 7.17
CA GLY A 5 13.76 7.08 5.71
C GLY A 5 13.77 5.64 5.19
N MET A 6 13.13 5.41 4.04
CA MET A 6 13.11 4.15 3.30
C MET A 6 14.51 3.52 3.25
N ARG A 7 14.77 2.50 4.08
CA ARG A 7 16.05 1.78 4.11
C ARG A 7 15.85 0.31 4.42
N VAL A 8 16.10 -0.50 3.41
CA VAL A 8 16.16 -1.97 3.46
C VAL A 8 17.45 -2.39 4.19
N ALA A 9 17.32 -3.26 5.19
CA ALA A 9 18.45 -3.77 5.98
C ALA A 9 19.31 -4.76 5.16
N ARG A 10 20.64 -4.62 5.25
CA ARG A 10 21.65 -5.56 4.69
C ARG A 10 22.31 -6.36 5.81
N PRO A 11 22.52 -7.68 5.68
CA PRO A 11 23.54 -8.39 6.44
C PRO A 11 24.89 -8.36 5.69
N LEU A 12 25.99 -8.13 6.43
CA LEU A 12 27.35 -8.39 5.96
C LEU A 12 27.57 -9.90 5.91
N LEU A 13 28.00 -10.43 4.76
CA LEU A 13 28.55 -11.77 4.65
C LEU A 13 29.98 -11.68 4.09
N LEU A 14 30.95 -12.08 4.92
CA LEU A 14 32.34 -12.33 4.53
C LEU A 14 32.38 -13.48 3.51
N GLY A 15 33.23 -13.32 2.50
CA GLY A 15 33.25 -14.15 1.31
C GLY A 15 33.72 -15.59 1.51
N THR A 16 33.18 -16.45 0.65
CA THR A 16 33.85 -17.64 0.10
C THR A 16 33.39 -17.78 -1.36
N PHE A 17 34.35 -17.75 -2.29
CA PHE A 17 34.11 -17.94 -3.72
C PHE A 17 33.77 -19.42 -3.98
N LEU A 18 32.48 -19.72 -4.02
CA LEU A 18 31.92 -20.92 -4.64
C LEU A 18 31.25 -20.45 -5.94
N VAL A 19 31.69 -21.00 -7.07
CA VAL A 19 31.01 -20.82 -8.36
C VAL A 19 29.66 -21.54 -8.27
N LEU A 20 28.68 -20.85 -7.70
CA LEU A 20 27.29 -21.25 -7.69
C LEU A 20 26.70 -20.90 -9.05
N TRP A 21 26.36 -21.93 -9.80
CA TRP A 21 25.44 -21.84 -10.93
C TRP A 21 24.21 -21.07 -10.46
N CYS A 22 23.88 -19.96 -11.13
CA CYS A 22 22.92 -18.97 -10.67
C CYS A 22 21.57 -19.14 -11.42
N PRO A 23 20.64 -20.00 -10.95
CA PRO A 23 19.30 -20.11 -11.53
C PRO A 23 18.38 -18.92 -11.17
N SER A 24 18.86 -17.92 -10.41
CA SER A 24 18.00 -16.89 -9.80
C SER A 24 17.49 -15.81 -10.78
N LEU A 25 18.17 -15.58 -11.90
CA LEU A 25 17.72 -14.64 -12.94
C LEU A 25 16.63 -15.25 -13.83
N TRP A 26 16.79 -16.52 -14.22
CA TRP A 26 15.81 -17.24 -15.03
C TRP A 26 14.51 -17.53 -14.26
N ALA A 27 14.62 -17.80 -12.95
CA ALA A 27 13.46 -17.94 -12.07
C ALA A 27 12.68 -16.63 -11.90
N GLN A 28 13.35 -15.48 -11.87
CA GLN A 28 12.70 -14.16 -11.79
C GLN A 28 12.04 -13.75 -13.12
N GLU A 29 12.70 -13.99 -14.27
CA GLU A 29 12.13 -13.72 -15.59
C GLU A 29 10.87 -14.54 -15.88
N ALA A 30 10.86 -15.83 -15.50
CA ALA A 30 9.71 -16.71 -15.68
C ALA A 30 8.46 -16.18 -14.94
N THR A 31 8.63 -15.60 -13.74
CA THR A 31 7.49 -15.17 -12.90
C THR A 31 6.81 -13.89 -13.38
N ALA A 32 7.56 -12.91 -13.90
CA ALA A 32 6.97 -11.64 -14.35
C ALA A 32 6.14 -11.81 -15.64
N ILE A 33 6.69 -12.51 -16.65
CA ILE A 33 5.96 -12.76 -17.89
C ILE A 33 4.79 -13.71 -17.67
N GLU A 34 4.93 -14.72 -16.82
CA GLU A 34 3.81 -15.58 -16.45
C GLU A 34 2.68 -14.77 -15.80
N SER A 35 3.01 -13.86 -14.89
CA SER A 35 2.02 -12.99 -14.23
C SER A 35 1.32 -12.05 -15.23
N LEU A 36 2.07 -11.43 -16.14
CA LEU A 36 1.50 -10.62 -17.22
C LEU A 36 0.57 -11.46 -18.13
N ASN A 37 0.96 -12.69 -18.46
CA ASN A 37 0.13 -13.58 -19.25
C ASN A 37 -1.13 -14.04 -18.51
N ARG A 38 -1.10 -14.19 -17.18
CA ARG A 38 -2.31 -14.43 -16.36
C ARG A 38 -3.25 -13.23 -16.39
N ILE A 39 -2.73 -12.01 -16.28
CA ILE A 39 -3.49 -10.75 -16.42
C ILE A 39 -4.16 -10.69 -17.81
N ARG A 40 -3.41 -10.94 -18.88
CA ARG A 40 -3.96 -10.95 -20.24
C ARG A 40 -5.03 -12.03 -20.40
N SER A 41 -4.78 -13.23 -19.88
CA SER A 41 -5.73 -14.34 -19.95
C SER A 41 -7.04 -14.04 -19.20
N SER A 42 -6.99 -13.39 -18.04
CA SER A 42 -8.21 -13.00 -17.30
C SER A 42 -9.03 -11.96 -18.06
N ALA A 43 -8.38 -11.09 -18.84
CA ALA A 43 -9.03 -10.17 -19.78
C ALA A 43 -9.44 -10.83 -21.12
N GLY A 44 -9.26 -12.15 -21.27
CA GLY A 44 -9.61 -12.91 -22.48
C GLY A 44 -8.61 -12.82 -23.64
N LEU A 45 -7.44 -12.21 -23.42
CA LEU A 45 -6.40 -12.01 -24.42
C LEU A 45 -5.45 -13.21 -24.51
N ALA A 46 -4.85 -13.40 -25.68
CA ALA A 46 -3.82 -14.40 -25.88
C ALA A 46 -2.54 -14.04 -25.09
N PRO A 47 -1.80 -15.06 -24.58
CA PRO A 47 -0.52 -14.84 -23.93
C PRO A 47 0.53 -14.30 -24.93
N LEU A 48 1.46 -13.52 -24.40
CA LEU A 48 2.63 -13.01 -25.11
C LEU A 48 3.75 -14.05 -25.08
N TRP A 49 4.46 -14.16 -26.20
CA TRP A 49 5.63 -15.03 -26.31
C TRP A 49 6.92 -14.23 -26.12
N VAL A 50 7.85 -14.74 -25.31
CA VAL A 50 9.13 -14.05 -25.08
C VAL A 50 9.95 -14.05 -26.37
N ASP A 51 10.45 -12.88 -26.78
CA ASP A 51 11.40 -12.74 -27.90
C ASP A 51 12.76 -12.25 -27.38
N PRO A 52 13.86 -12.98 -27.64
CA PRO A 52 15.18 -12.64 -27.10
C PRO A 52 15.70 -11.28 -27.57
N ARG A 53 15.28 -10.79 -28.74
CA ARG A 53 15.70 -9.47 -29.25
C ARG A 53 15.04 -8.34 -28.48
N LEU A 54 13.74 -8.49 -28.18
CA LEU A 54 13.02 -7.55 -27.31
C LEU A 54 13.57 -7.62 -25.88
N THR A 55 13.91 -8.82 -25.37
CA THR A 55 14.54 -8.99 -24.06
C THR A 55 15.89 -8.26 -23.99
N LEU A 56 16.72 -8.38 -25.03
CA LEU A 56 18.00 -7.66 -25.09
C LEU A 56 17.80 -6.13 -25.07
N ALA A 57 16.81 -5.61 -25.79
CA ALA A 57 16.48 -4.19 -25.76
C ALA A 57 15.95 -3.74 -24.39
N ALA A 58 15.09 -4.53 -23.76
CA ALA A 58 14.60 -4.29 -22.40
C ALA A 58 15.74 -4.30 -21.37
N GLN A 59 16.70 -5.23 -21.50
CA GLN A 59 17.87 -5.32 -20.64
C GLN A 59 18.75 -4.07 -20.77
N GLY A 60 18.96 -3.56 -21.98
CA GLY A 60 19.68 -2.31 -22.21
C GLY A 60 19.03 -1.12 -21.50
N GLN A 61 17.70 -1.00 -21.58
CA GLN A 61 16.97 0.07 -20.89
C GLN A 61 16.96 -0.10 -19.37
N ALA A 62 16.75 -1.31 -18.86
CA ALA A 62 16.78 -1.56 -17.43
C ALA A 62 18.16 -1.21 -16.84
N LEU A 63 19.24 -1.64 -17.49
CA LEU A 63 20.60 -1.28 -17.06
C LEU A 63 20.82 0.23 -17.06
N TYR A 64 20.43 0.93 -18.12
CA TYR A 64 20.52 2.38 -18.24
C TYR A 64 19.79 3.10 -17.09
N LEU A 65 18.53 2.71 -16.81
CA LEU A 65 17.73 3.27 -15.71
C LEU A 65 18.35 2.98 -14.33
N SER A 66 18.78 1.74 -14.09
CA SER A 66 19.37 1.33 -12.81
C SER A 66 20.70 2.00 -12.48
N GLN A 67 21.41 2.49 -13.50
CA GLN A 67 22.69 3.19 -13.37
C GLN A 67 22.54 4.71 -13.19
N GLY A 68 21.31 5.19 -13.00
CA GLY A 68 21.03 6.62 -12.80
C GLY A 68 20.91 7.40 -14.12
N GLY A 69 20.74 6.71 -15.25
CA GLY A 69 20.31 7.35 -16.49
C GLY A 69 18.97 8.05 -16.33
N ARG A 70 18.62 8.85 -17.34
CA ARG A 70 17.36 9.60 -17.35
C ARG A 70 16.16 8.67 -17.11
N LYS A 71 15.33 8.96 -16.10
CA LYS A 71 14.12 8.21 -15.74
C LYS A 71 12.98 8.49 -16.73
N ASP A 72 13.19 8.09 -17.98
CA ASP A 72 12.34 8.38 -19.13
C ASP A 72 12.38 7.16 -20.08
N HIS A 73 11.42 7.07 -21.00
CA HIS A 73 11.46 6.09 -22.09
C HIS A 73 12.62 6.35 -23.05
N ARG A 74 13.15 7.58 -23.05
CA ARG A 74 14.28 7.97 -23.89
C ARG A 74 15.62 7.81 -23.17
N GLN A 75 16.64 7.41 -23.93
CA GLN A 75 18.03 7.43 -23.49
C GLN A 75 18.75 8.63 -24.11
N GLU A 76 19.67 9.24 -23.37
CA GLU A 76 20.50 10.33 -23.86
C GLU A 76 21.77 9.78 -24.54
N GLN A 77 22.09 10.29 -25.72
CA GLN A 77 23.27 9.84 -26.46
C GLN A 77 24.56 10.24 -25.73
N GLY A 78 25.47 9.29 -25.56
CA GLY A 78 26.77 9.51 -24.89
C GLY A 78 26.76 9.19 -23.40
N GLU A 79 25.60 8.92 -22.80
CA GLU A 79 25.53 8.42 -21.43
C GLU A 79 25.91 6.92 -21.35
N PRO A 80 26.51 6.45 -20.23
CA PRO A 80 26.79 5.04 -20.01
C PRO A 80 25.54 4.17 -20.17
N GLY A 81 25.67 3.03 -20.85
CA GLY A 81 24.55 2.13 -21.10
C GLY A 81 23.62 2.55 -22.25
N PHE A 82 23.97 3.60 -23.00
CA PHE A 82 23.22 3.98 -24.21
C PHE A 82 23.22 2.85 -25.25
N THR A 83 22.02 2.40 -25.60
CA THR A 83 21.74 1.39 -26.64
C THR A 83 20.83 1.92 -27.73
N GLY A 84 20.17 3.07 -27.51
CA GLY A 84 19.32 3.73 -28.49
C GLY A 84 18.38 4.74 -27.83
N GLU A 85 18.18 5.88 -28.50
CA GLU A 85 17.43 7.01 -27.94
C GLU A 85 15.97 6.69 -27.64
N THR A 86 15.28 5.92 -28.49
CA THR A 86 13.85 5.56 -28.31
C THR A 86 13.68 4.04 -28.10
N PRO A 87 12.55 3.59 -27.53
CA PRO A 87 12.26 2.15 -27.43
C PRO A 87 12.39 1.43 -28.77
N SER A 88 11.85 2.02 -29.84
CA SER A 88 11.98 1.49 -31.21
C SER A 88 13.44 1.41 -31.66
N ARG A 89 14.27 2.42 -31.40
CA ARG A 89 15.69 2.39 -31.78
C ARG A 89 16.46 1.31 -31.02
N ARG A 90 16.18 1.14 -29.72
CA ARG A 90 16.77 0.05 -28.91
C ARG A 90 16.36 -1.32 -29.44
N ALA A 91 15.08 -1.51 -29.78
CA ALA A 91 14.59 -2.75 -30.38
C ALA A 91 15.31 -3.06 -31.70
N LEU A 92 15.39 -2.08 -32.61
CA LEU A 92 16.08 -2.22 -33.90
C LEU A 92 17.56 -2.57 -33.72
N ASN A 93 18.26 -1.89 -32.80
CA ASN A 93 19.67 -2.15 -32.50
C ASN A 93 19.90 -3.53 -31.86
N ALA A 94 18.90 -4.06 -31.13
CA ALA A 94 18.89 -5.42 -30.60
C ALA A 94 18.50 -6.49 -31.63
N GLY A 95 18.27 -6.11 -32.89
CA GLY A 95 17.95 -7.01 -34.00
C GLY A 95 16.46 -7.28 -34.20
N TRP A 96 15.56 -6.65 -33.43
CA TRP A 96 14.13 -6.67 -33.74
C TRP A 96 13.87 -5.88 -35.03
N SER A 97 12.96 -6.35 -35.88
CA SER A 97 12.92 -5.87 -37.27
C SER A 97 11.92 -4.75 -37.54
N SER A 98 11.01 -4.47 -36.60
CA SER A 98 9.98 -3.43 -36.73
C SER A 98 10.18 -2.31 -35.70
N SER A 99 9.84 -1.08 -36.06
CA SER A 99 9.77 0.04 -35.11
C SER A 99 8.47 0.07 -34.30
N LEU A 100 7.48 -0.76 -34.66
CA LEU A 100 6.22 -0.91 -33.94
C LEU A 100 6.46 -1.71 -32.65
N VAL A 101 6.75 -0.98 -31.59
CA VAL A 101 6.92 -1.49 -30.22
C VAL A 101 6.25 -0.55 -29.22
N ALA A 102 5.83 -1.10 -28.09
CA ALA A 102 5.42 -0.32 -26.92
C ALA A 102 6.31 -0.69 -25.74
N GLU A 103 6.59 0.27 -24.85
CA GLU A 103 7.40 0.05 -23.66
C GLU A 103 6.64 0.47 -22.41
N ASN A 104 6.66 -0.41 -21.42
CA ASN A 104 6.27 -0.07 -20.05
C ASN A 104 7.47 -0.27 -19.14
N PHE A 105 7.69 0.63 -18.18
CA PHE A 105 8.70 0.41 -17.16
C PHE A 105 8.27 0.95 -15.80
N SER A 106 8.84 0.38 -14.74
CA SER A 106 8.67 0.88 -13.38
C SER A 106 10.02 0.91 -12.65
N LEU A 107 10.11 1.74 -11.61
CA LEU A 107 11.33 1.96 -10.83
C LEU A 107 11.07 1.78 -9.33
N GLY A 108 11.99 1.12 -8.62
CA GLY A 108 11.99 1.00 -7.16
C GLY A 108 11.08 -0.08 -6.58
N GLN A 109 10.35 -0.85 -7.40
CA GLN A 109 9.46 -1.90 -6.91
C GLN A 109 10.26 -3.06 -6.29
N ALA A 110 9.65 -3.73 -5.29
CA ALA A 110 10.30 -4.84 -4.60
C ALA A 110 10.50 -6.08 -5.47
N ASN A 111 9.60 -6.31 -6.43
CA ASN A 111 9.60 -7.47 -7.33
C ASN A 111 8.74 -7.20 -8.58
N GLY A 112 8.78 -8.13 -9.54
CA GLY A 112 8.01 -8.03 -10.79
C GLY A 112 6.48 -8.04 -10.60
N GLN A 113 5.97 -8.67 -9.53
CA GLN A 113 4.54 -8.65 -9.23
C GLN A 113 4.08 -7.24 -8.79
N ALA A 114 4.88 -6.56 -7.96
CA ALA A 114 4.64 -5.18 -7.57
C ALA A 114 4.73 -4.24 -8.79
N SER A 115 5.72 -4.44 -9.66
CA SER A 115 5.84 -3.72 -10.94
C SER A 115 4.58 -3.84 -11.80
N LEU A 116 4.07 -5.05 -12.02
CA LEU A 116 2.83 -5.25 -12.78
C LEU A 116 1.61 -4.66 -12.09
N SER A 117 1.52 -4.80 -10.76
CA SER A 117 0.40 -4.25 -9.99
C SER A 117 0.28 -2.73 -10.18
N ASP A 118 1.40 -2.01 -10.03
CA ASP A 118 1.46 -0.55 -10.21
C ASP A 118 1.17 -0.16 -11.65
N LEU A 119 1.79 -0.83 -12.62
CA LEU A 119 1.58 -0.56 -14.05
C LEU A 119 0.17 -0.89 -14.54
N MET A 120 -0.55 -1.81 -13.89
CA MET A 120 -1.95 -2.09 -14.21
C MET A 120 -2.92 -1.09 -13.57
N ALA A 121 -2.52 -0.43 -12.47
CA ALA A 121 -3.27 0.71 -11.92
C ALA A 121 -3.11 1.95 -12.80
N ALA A 122 -1.91 2.16 -13.35
CA ALA A 122 -1.57 3.19 -14.32
C ALA A 122 -2.23 2.94 -15.69
N ILE A 123 -3.11 3.84 -16.13
CA ILE A 123 -4.06 3.54 -17.21
C ILE A 123 -3.40 3.43 -18.57
N TYR A 124 -2.38 4.24 -18.88
CA TYR A 124 -1.73 4.21 -20.18
C TYR A 124 -0.86 2.96 -20.32
N HIS A 125 -0.16 2.61 -19.25
CA HIS A 125 0.63 1.38 -19.17
C HIS A 125 -0.26 0.13 -19.26
N ARG A 126 -1.37 0.11 -18.52
CA ARG A 126 -2.39 -0.94 -18.60
C ARG A 126 -2.91 -1.13 -20.03
N LEU A 127 -3.30 -0.05 -20.69
CA LEU A 127 -3.85 -0.12 -22.05
C LEU A 127 -2.81 -0.68 -23.02
N ALA A 128 -1.52 -0.35 -22.87
CA ALA A 128 -0.46 -0.96 -23.66
C ALA A 128 -0.35 -2.47 -23.42
N PHE A 129 -0.40 -2.94 -22.16
CA PHE A 129 -0.34 -4.37 -21.84
C PHE A 129 -1.55 -5.17 -22.32
N LEU A 130 -2.73 -4.56 -22.33
CA LEU A 130 -3.99 -5.19 -22.72
C LEU A 130 -4.35 -4.96 -24.19
N ASP A 131 -3.48 -4.33 -24.96
CA ASP A 131 -3.69 -4.17 -26.39
C ASP A 131 -3.58 -5.55 -27.09
N PRO A 132 -4.60 -5.97 -27.85
CA PRO A 132 -4.61 -7.23 -28.56
C PRO A 132 -3.62 -7.30 -29.72
N GLN A 133 -3.03 -6.18 -30.16
CA GLN A 133 -2.09 -6.17 -31.28
C GLN A 133 -0.75 -6.85 -30.93
N TRP A 134 -0.43 -7.00 -29.64
CA TRP A 134 0.84 -7.55 -29.20
C TRP A 134 0.79 -9.08 -29.06
N ASP A 135 1.79 -9.76 -29.61
CA ASP A 135 1.99 -11.20 -29.51
C ASP A 135 3.42 -11.59 -29.07
N ARG A 136 4.31 -10.60 -28.91
CA ARG A 136 5.67 -10.77 -28.39
C ARG A 136 5.94 -9.83 -27.23
N VAL A 137 6.82 -10.27 -26.34
CA VAL A 137 7.31 -9.48 -25.21
C VAL A 137 8.80 -9.73 -24.98
N GLY A 138 9.53 -8.67 -24.64
CA GLY A 138 10.83 -8.73 -23.99
C GLY A 138 10.71 -8.16 -22.59
N TRP A 139 11.52 -8.66 -21.66
CA TRP A 139 11.49 -8.22 -20.27
C TRP A 139 12.87 -8.26 -19.65
N ALA A 140 13.17 -7.31 -18.77
CA ALA A 140 14.35 -7.36 -17.92
C ALA A 140 14.15 -6.62 -16.60
N LYS A 141 14.85 -7.11 -15.55
CA LYS A 141 15.11 -6.39 -14.30
C LYS A 141 16.58 -6.00 -14.23
N ALA A 142 16.88 -4.79 -13.76
CA ALA A 142 18.23 -4.40 -13.34
C ALA A 142 18.20 -3.57 -12.06
N GLY A 143 19.27 -3.60 -11.27
CA GLY A 143 19.35 -2.90 -9.98
C GLY A 143 18.61 -3.59 -8.83
N GLU A 144 18.70 -3.00 -7.64
CA GLU A 144 18.08 -3.50 -6.40
C GLU A 144 17.63 -2.32 -5.53
N GLY A 145 16.58 -2.51 -4.72
CA GLY A 145 16.01 -1.43 -3.90
C GLY A 145 15.60 -0.23 -4.76
N ASP A 146 15.98 0.97 -4.34
CA ASP A 146 15.61 2.23 -5.02
C ASP A 146 16.15 2.36 -6.46
N SER A 147 17.18 1.59 -6.83
CA SER A 147 17.70 1.54 -8.20
C SER A 147 17.14 0.39 -9.03
N ALA A 148 16.26 -0.45 -8.44
CA ALA A 148 15.58 -1.49 -9.19
C ALA A 148 14.77 -0.87 -10.33
N SER A 149 14.86 -1.48 -11.50
CA SER A 149 14.16 -1.08 -12.72
C SER A 149 13.65 -2.32 -13.41
N TYR A 150 12.49 -2.17 -14.02
CA TYR A 150 11.68 -3.23 -14.58
C TYR A 150 11.19 -2.74 -15.94
N VAL A 151 11.60 -3.36 -17.04
CA VAL A 151 11.27 -2.89 -18.40
C VAL A 151 10.64 -3.99 -19.24
N TYR A 152 9.43 -3.74 -19.74
CA TYR A 152 8.70 -4.60 -20.66
C TYR A 152 8.64 -3.95 -22.04
N LEU A 153 9.00 -4.70 -23.08
CA LEU A 153 8.94 -4.25 -24.46
C LEU A 153 8.00 -5.16 -25.26
N LEU A 154 6.90 -4.60 -25.76
CA LEU A 154 5.86 -5.32 -26.49
C LEU A 154 6.09 -5.18 -27.99
N GLY A 155 5.82 -6.25 -28.74
CA GLY A 155 5.98 -6.26 -30.19
C GLY A 155 4.99 -7.17 -30.90
N ASN A 156 4.93 -7.01 -32.23
CA ASN A 156 4.12 -7.82 -33.11
C ASN A 156 5.01 -8.59 -34.11
N ALA A 157 5.01 -9.92 -34.04
CA ALA A 157 5.89 -10.77 -34.85
C ALA A 157 5.56 -10.71 -36.35
N ARG A 158 4.28 -10.51 -36.72
CA ARG A 158 3.88 -10.34 -38.12
C ARG A 158 4.43 -9.03 -38.68
N ALA A 159 4.31 -7.93 -37.95
CA ALA A 159 4.89 -6.64 -38.33
C ALA A 159 6.42 -6.74 -38.49
N ALA A 160 7.11 -7.39 -37.55
CA ALA A 160 8.54 -7.65 -37.66
C ALA A 160 8.91 -8.49 -38.90
N SER A 161 8.12 -9.51 -39.22
CA SER A 161 8.37 -10.37 -40.39
C SER A 161 8.18 -9.64 -41.71
N LEU A 162 7.15 -8.79 -41.83
CA LEU A 162 6.92 -7.95 -43.01
C LEU A 162 8.07 -6.97 -43.24
N CYS A 163 8.61 -6.39 -42.16
CA CYS A 163 9.77 -5.50 -42.26
C CYS A 163 11.07 -6.21 -42.70
N LEU A 164 11.17 -7.54 -42.57
CA LEU A 164 12.30 -8.30 -43.12
C LEU A 164 12.16 -8.53 -44.62
N VAL A 165 10.94 -8.70 -45.12
CA VAL A 165 10.65 -8.88 -46.54
C VAL A 165 10.93 -7.57 -47.31
N ASP A 166 10.46 -6.43 -46.80
CA ASP A 166 10.69 -5.13 -47.44
C ASP A 166 12.18 -4.73 -47.48
N LYS A 167 12.98 -5.14 -46.48
CA LYS A 167 14.44 -4.90 -46.48
C LYS A 167 15.18 -5.63 -47.60
N ALA A 168 14.60 -6.70 -48.16
CA ALA A 168 15.20 -7.42 -49.28
C ALA A 168 14.95 -6.73 -50.63
N ASP A 169 13.94 -5.84 -50.72
CA ASP A 169 13.51 -5.21 -51.98
C ASP A 169 13.81 -3.69 -52.08
N LEU A 170 14.22 -3.01 -51.00
CA LEU A 170 14.51 -1.56 -51.02
C LEU A 170 15.68 -1.15 -50.13
N ASP A 171 16.73 -0.60 -50.77
CA ASP A 171 17.94 -0.06 -50.14
C ASP A 171 17.73 1.21 -49.27
N LEU A 172 16.51 1.77 -49.14
CA LEU A 172 16.32 3.12 -48.59
C LEU A 172 14.96 3.38 -47.90
N LEU A 173 14.58 2.60 -46.88
CA LEU A 173 13.61 3.09 -45.87
C LEU A 173 14.30 3.19 -44.51
N PRO A 174 14.52 4.41 -43.96
CA PRO A 174 15.27 4.59 -42.72
C PRO A 174 14.62 3.90 -41.51
N GLU A 175 13.30 3.74 -41.53
CA GLU A 175 12.51 3.12 -40.48
C GLU A 175 11.36 2.37 -41.15
N CYS A 176 11.16 1.09 -40.84
CA CYS A 176 10.00 0.33 -41.32
C CYS A 176 8.75 0.85 -40.60
N LEU A 177 8.22 1.97 -41.07
CA LEU A 177 6.99 2.57 -40.57
C LEU A 177 5.80 1.74 -41.07
N PRO A 178 4.87 1.35 -40.20
CA PRO A 178 3.77 0.42 -40.48
C PRO A 178 2.69 0.95 -41.45
N ALA A 179 2.96 2.01 -42.22
CA ALA A 179 2.02 2.58 -43.19
C ALA A 179 1.63 1.63 -44.33
N LYS A 180 2.22 0.43 -44.40
CA LYS A 180 1.88 -0.66 -45.33
C LYS A 180 1.81 -2.05 -44.69
N VAL A 181 1.71 -2.15 -43.35
CA VAL A 181 1.28 -3.41 -42.74
C VAL A 181 -0.22 -3.50 -43.02
N PRO A 182 -0.72 -4.45 -43.84
CA PRO A 182 -2.17 -4.66 -43.97
C PRO A 182 -2.69 -4.81 -42.55
N GLU A 183 -3.81 -4.14 -42.22
CA GLU A 183 -4.50 -4.18 -40.93
C GLU A 183 -4.17 -5.49 -40.21
N ALA A 184 -3.58 -5.36 -39.01
CA ALA A 184 -3.14 -6.46 -38.16
C ALA A 184 -4.02 -7.69 -38.35
N ASP A 185 -3.39 -8.86 -38.59
CA ASP A 185 -4.00 -10.18 -38.86
C ASP A 185 -5.55 -10.20 -38.73
N PRO A 186 -6.32 -10.46 -39.81
CA PRO A 186 -7.80 -10.36 -39.83
C PRO A 186 -8.52 -11.31 -38.85
N ARG A 187 -7.80 -12.11 -38.07
CA ARG A 187 -8.36 -12.85 -36.94
C ARG A 187 -8.45 -11.91 -35.74
N PRO A 188 -9.65 -11.72 -35.14
CA PRO A 188 -9.76 -10.96 -33.90
C PRO A 188 -8.84 -11.56 -32.85
N GLN A 189 -7.75 -10.87 -32.54
CA GLN A 189 -6.92 -11.23 -31.40
C GLN A 189 -7.69 -10.78 -30.16
N GLY A 190 -8.20 -11.75 -29.39
CA GLY A 190 -8.92 -11.48 -28.15
C GLY A 190 -10.45 -11.29 -28.28
N PRO A 191 -11.11 -10.89 -27.18
CA PRO A 191 -12.56 -10.83 -27.10
C PRO A 191 -13.11 -9.57 -27.77
N ALA A 192 -14.43 -9.52 -27.96
CA ALA A 192 -15.11 -8.31 -28.45
C ALA A 192 -14.92 -7.11 -27.51
N ARG A 193 -14.88 -7.35 -26.20
CA ARG A 193 -14.65 -6.32 -25.18
C ARG A 193 -13.53 -6.77 -24.28
N ILE A 194 -12.53 -5.92 -24.10
CA ILE A 194 -11.43 -6.12 -23.17
C ILE A 194 -11.80 -5.32 -21.93
N LEU A 195 -12.00 -6.01 -20.82
CA LEU A 195 -12.48 -5.45 -19.56
C LEU A 195 -11.36 -5.54 -18.52
N TRP A 196 -11.12 -4.43 -17.81
CA TRP A 196 -10.21 -4.43 -16.67
C TRP A 196 -10.71 -3.54 -15.54
N PRO A 197 -10.66 -3.97 -14.27
CA PRO A 197 -10.35 -5.33 -13.82
C PRO A 197 -11.31 -6.36 -14.44
N ALA A 198 -10.79 -7.54 -14.78
CA ALA A 198 -11.61 -8.61 -15.34
C ALA A 198 -12.41 -9.34 -14.26
N GLU A 199 -13.37 -10.18 -14.68
CA GLU A 199 -14.21 -10.97 -13.77
C GLU A 199 -13.36 -11.76 -12.75
N GLY A 200 -13.67 -11.58 -11.47
CA GLY A 200 -13.04 -12.29 -10.36
C GLY A 200 -11.58 -11.89 -10.05
N VAL A 201 -11.00 -10.92 -10.77
CA VAL A 201 -9.63 -10.45 -10.50
C VAL A 201 -9.61 -9.60 -9.24
N SER A 202 -8.55 -9.74 -8.44
CA SER A 202 -8.28 -8.88 -7.28
C SER A 202 -7.28 -7.78 -7.64
N VAL A 203 -7.62 -6.52 -7.33
CA VAL A 203 -6.79 -5.34 -7.62
C VAL A 203 -6.59 -4.46 -6.38
N PRO A 204 -5.54 -3.61 -6.37
CA PRO A 204 -5.37 -2.59 -5.34
C PRO A 204 -6.60 -1.68 -5.22
N PRO A 205 -6.80 -1.01 -4.07
CA PRO A 205 -8.00 -0.19 -3.82
C PRO A 205 -7.99 1.18 -4.51
N ALA A 206 -6.83 1.67 -4.96
CA ALA A 206 -6.67 3.04 -5.43
C ALA A 206 -5.68 3.16 -6.60
N PHE A 207 -5.78 4.29 -7.30
CA PHE A 207 -4.79 4.82 -8.22
C PHE A 207 -4.24 6.13 -7.66
N PHE A 208 -2.94 6.37 -7.86
CA PHE A 208 -2.24 7.55 -7.39
C PHE A 208 -1.74 8.38 -8.56
N GLU A 209 -0.48 8.20 -8.95
CA GLU A 209 0.16 8.98 -10.00
C GLU A 209 0.63 8.09 -11.15
N GLU A 210 0.70 8.67 -12.34
CA GLU A 210 1.25 8.09 -13.55
C GLU A 210 1.96 9.18 -14.35
N THR A 211 2.93 8.80 -15.19
CA THR A 211 3.50 9.72 -16.17
C THR A 211 3.33 9.11 -17.57
N PRO A 212 2.65 9.79 -18.52
CA PRO A 212 1.97 11.07 -18.35
C PRO A 212 0.73 10.96 -17.43
N ASP A 213 0.29 12.07 -16.83
CA ASP A 213 -0.74 12.05 -15.76
C ASP A 213 -2.17 12.10 -16.33
N PRO A 214 -3.02 11.08 -16.11
CA PRO A 214 -4.43 11.10 -16.53
C PRO A 214 -5.34 12.01 -15.68
N LEU A 215 -4.92 12.38 -14.46
CA LEU A 215 -5.67 13.18 -13.51
C LEU A 215 -4.86 14.41 -13.02
N PRO A 216 -4.51 15.35 -13.92
CA PRO A 216 -3.62 16.47 -13.59
C PRO A 216 -4.16 17.43 -12.51
N ASP A 217 -5.45 17.37 -12.21
CA ASP A 217 -6.13 18.16 -11.19
C ASP A 217 -6.37 17.40 -9.86
N ARG A 218 -6.05 16.11 -9.79
CA ARG A 218 -6.21 15.27 -8.58
C ARG A 218 -5.21 14.11 -8.55
N GLY A 219 -4.27 14.13 -7.62
CA GLY A 219 -3.21 13.09 -7.50
C GLY A 219 -3.64 11.73 -6.92
N TYR A 220 -4.95 11.43 -6.84
CA TYR A 220 -5.44 10.10 -6.48
C TYR A 220 -6.90 9.87 -6.90
N SER A 221 -7.30 8.61 -6.98
CA SER A 221 -8.68 8.15 -7.17
C SER A 221 -8.84 6.71 -6.67
N GLY A 222 -10.06 6.17 -6.66
CA GLY A 222 -10.23 4.72 -6.55
C GLY A 222 -9.64 3.99 -7.76
N TYR A 223 -9.47 2.67 -7.66
CA TYR A 223 -8.87 1.90 -8.76
C TYR A 223 -9.68 2.06 -10.06
N PRO A 224 -9.05 2.47 -11.18
CA PRO A 224 -9.75 2.82 -12.40
C PRO A 224 -10.19 1.57 -13.16
N VAL A 225 -11.40 1.62 -13.73
CA VAL A 225 -12.00 0.55 -14.55
C VAL A 225 -11.96 0.96 -16.02
N SER A 226 -11.38 0.12 -16.88
CA SER A 226 -11.33 0.34 -18.32
C SER A 226 -12.16 -0.66 -19.11
N VAL A 227 -12.76 -0.16 -20.18
CA VAL A 227 -13.43 -0.95 -21.21
C VAL A 227 -12.86 -0.54 -22.55
N SER A 228 -12.33 -1.50 -23.29
CA SER A 228 -11.89 -1.30 -24.68
C SER A 228 -12.70 -2.19 -25.62
N PHE A 229 -13.28 -1.58 -26.65
CA PHE A 229 -14.05 -2.29 -27.67
C PHE A 229 -13.12 -2.71 -28.81
N ASN A 230 -13.05 -4.01 -29.10
CA ASN A 230 -12.16 -4.52 -30.11
C ASN A 230 -12.66 -4.14 -31.53
N PRO A 231 -11.87 -3.38 -32.32
CA PRO A 231 -12.29 -2.92 -33.64
C PRO A 231 -12.65 -4.05 -34.61
N ALA A 232 -12.10 -5.25 -34.41
CA ALA A 232 -12.43 -6.43 -35.22
C ALA A 232 -13.89 -6.88 -35.07
N PHE A 233 -14.55 -6.53 -33.96
CA PHE A 233 -15.97 -6.81 -33.70
C PHE A 233 -16.85 -5.57 -33.80
N TYR A 234 -16.23 -4.38 -33.72
CA TYR A 234 -16.92 -3.10 -33.76
C TYR A 234 -16.25 -2.22 -34.83
N PRO A 235 -16.71 -2.27 -36.10
CA PRO A 235 -16.13 -1.45 -37.17
C PRO A 235 -16.16 0.05 -36.82
N GLU A 236 -17.25 0.50 -36.20
CA GLU A 236 -17.37 1.82 -35.60
C GLU A 236 -17.32 1.76 -34.07
N PRO A 237 -16.70 2.75 -33.40
CA PRO A 237 -16.63 2.79 -31.95
C PRO A 237 -18.02 2.82 -31.30
N PRO A 238 -18.31 1.89 -30.37
CA PRO A 238 -19.57 1.91 -29.65
C PRO A 238 -19.75 3.19 -28.82
N LYS A 239 -20.99 3.69 -28.75
CA LYS A 239 -21.32 4.84 -27.92
C LYS A 239 -21.53 4.37 -26.47
N LEU A 240 -20.67 4.81 -25.57
CA LEU A 240 -20.86 4.58 -24.13
C LEU A 240 -22.13 5.30 -23.64
N LEU A 241 -23.04 4.55 -23.02
CA LEU A 241 -24.27 5.08 -22.41
C LEU A 241 -24.14 5.20 -20.90
N ALA A 242 -23.51 4.22 -20.25
CA ALA A 242 -23.20 4.25 -18.82
C ALA A 242 -22.03 3.31 -18.51
N LEU A 243 -21.19 3.71 -17.56
CA LEU A 243 -20.19 2.88 -16.92
C LEU A 243 -20.27 3.18 -15.42
N GLU A 244 -20.87 2.27 -14.67
CA GLU A 244 -21.21 2.47 -13.26
C GLU A 244 -20.52 1.40 -12.42
N LEU A 245 -20.05 1.78 -11.23
CA LEU A 245 -19.49 0.85 -10.25
C LEU A 245 -20.42 0.80 -9.03
N TRP A 246 -20.64 -0.38 -8.49
CA TRP A 246 -21.59 -0.62 -7.41
C TRP A 246 -20.92 -1.42 -6.29
N LEU A 247 -21.09 -0.96 -5.05
CA LEU A 247 -20.73 -1.74 -3.87
C LEU A 247 -21.91 -2.63 -3.44
N PRO A 248 -21.64 -3.77 -2.78
CA PRO A 248 -22.69 -4.69 -2.35
C PRO A 248 -23.65 -4.01 -1.37
N GLY A 249 -24.96 -4.11 -1.65
CA GLY A 249 -26.00 -3.56 -0.78
C GLY A 249 -26.26 -2.06 -0.94
N GLU A 250 -25.46 -1.34 -1.72
CA GLU A 250 -25.67 0.09 -1.98
C GLU A 250 -26.83 0.35 -2.96
N LYS A 251 -27.56 1.45 -2.72
CA LYS A 251 -28.71 1.86 -3.54
C LYS A 251 -28.33 2.74 -4.73
N GLN A 252 -27.13 3.29 -4.72
CA GLN A 252 -26.61 4.18 -5.76
C GLN A 252 -25.23 3.70 -6.22
N PRO A 253 -24.85 3.97 -7.47
CA PRO A 253 -23.49 3.71 -7.91
C PRO A 253 -22.50 4.62 -7.17
N LEU A 254 -21.24 4.19 -7.11
CA LEU A 254 -20.13 5.00 -6.65
C LEU A 254 -20.04 6.29 -7.47
N GLU A 255 -19.70 7.38 -6.79
CA GLU A 255 -19.37 8.63 -7.45
C GLU A 255 -18.09 8.45 -8.29
N LEU A 256 -18.15 8.86 -9.55
CA LEU A 256 -17.01 8.88 -10.44
C LEU A 256 -16.47 10.29 -10.55
N LEU A 257 -15.16 10.44 -10.42
CA LEU A 257 -14.47 11.69 -10.72
C LEU A 257 -14.64 12.08 -12.19
N ARG A 258 -14.47 11.11 -13.09
CA ARG A 258 -14.70 11.25 -14.53
C ARG A 258 -14.65 9.89 -15.24
N ILE A 259 -15.14 9.90 -16.47
CA ILE A 259 -14.88 8.85 -17.45
C ILE A 259 -14.05 9.46 -18.58
N LEU A 260 -12.83 8.97 -18.76
CA LEU A 260 -11.97 9.35 -19.86
C LEU A 260 -12.36 8.60 -21.14
N SER A 261 -12.13 9.26 -22.26
CA SER A 261 -12.24 8.80 -23.64
C SER A 261 -11.16 9.51 -24.45
N ASN A 262 -10.94 9.14 -25.72
CA ASN A 262 -10.01 9.87 -26.57
C ASN A 262 -10.26 11.39 -26.68
N LYS A 263 -11.49 11.85 -26.43
CA LYS A 263 -11.86 13.28 -26.47
C LYS A 263 -11.62 14.01 -25.16
N THR A 264 -11.69 13.29 -24.03
CA THR A 264 -11.63 13.86 -22.68
C THR A 264 -10.33 13.55 -21.95
N ASP A 265 -9.52 12.65 -22.52
CA ASP A 265 -8.17 12.35 -22.03
C ASP A 265 -7.25 13.57 -22.19
N PRO A 266 -6.71 14.12 -21.07
CA PRO A 266 -5.82 15.29 -21.09
C PRO A 266 -4.48 15.02 -21.79
N GLN A 267 -4.05 13.76 -21.91
CA GLN A 267 -2.76 13.38 -22.51
C GLN A 267 -2.89 12.86 -23.94
N HIS A 268 -4.11 12.76 -24.47
CA HIS A 268 -4.41 12.29 -25.83
C HIS A 268 -3.78 10.93 -26.17
N ARG A 269 -3.75 10.01 -25.20
CA ARG A 269 -3.21 8.65 -25.33
C ARG A 269 -4.31 7.59 -25.50
N LEU A 270 -5.53 7.84 -25.06
CA LEU A 270 -6.66 6.93 -25.24
C LEU A 270 -7.08 6.88 -26.72
N ASP A 271 -7.27 5.67 -27.22
CA ASP A 271 -7.87 5.43 -28.53
C ASP A 271 -9.40 5.66 -28.50
N ARG A 272 -10.02 5.74 -29.69
CA ARG A 272 -11.45 6.03 -29.85
C ARG A 272 -12.41 4.92 -29.39
N TYR A 273 -11.89 3.72 -29.09
CA TYR A 273 -12.62 2.55 -28.61
C TYR A 273 -12.47 2.29 -27.12
N SER A 274 -11.63 3.08 -26.43
CA SER A 274 -11.31 2.88 -25.02
C SER A 274 -11.95 3.94 -24.13
N HIS A 275 -12.51 3.47 -23.02
CA HIS A 275 -13.08 4.31 -21.95
C HIS A 275 -12.53 3.89 -20.60
N VAL A 276 -12.26 4.86 -19.71
CA VAL A 276 -11.73 4.59 -18.37
C VAL A 276 -12.48 5.39 -17.32
N ALA A 277 -13.16 4.71 -16.40
CA ALA A 277 -13.84 5.31 -15.26
C ALA A 277 -12.89 5.41 -14.06
N PHE A 278 -12.86 6.59 -13.43
CA PHE A 278 -12.12 6.87 -12.21
C PHE A 278 -13.10 7.08 -11.05
N PRO A 279 -13.20 6.16 -10.08
CA PRO A 279 -13.97 6.37 -8.86
C PRO A 279 -13.40 7.56 -8.08
N ALA A 280 -14.27 8.41 -7.53
CA ALA A 280 -13.82 9.61 -6.82
C ALA A 280 -12.96 9.28 -5.60
N GLU A 281 -13.32 8.23 -4.87
CA GLU A 281 -12.66 7.81 -3.63
C GLU A 281 -12.06 6.41 -3.74
N ARG A 282 -11.10 6.14 -2.85
CA ARG A 282 -10.53 4.81 -2.64
C ARG A 282 -11.62 3.76 -2.47
N LEU A 283 -11.47 2.62 -3.15
CA LEU A 283 -12.40 1.51 -3.02
C LEU A 283 -12.16 0.76 -1.70
N PRO A 284 -13.20 0.36 -0.95
CA PRO A 284 -13.01 -0.31 0.34
C PRO A 284 -12.27 -1.65 0.18
N TRP A 285 -11.35 -1.92 1.10
CA TRP A 285 -10.63 -3.20 1.16
C TRP A 285 -11.60 -4.39 1.24
N GLY A 286 -11.27 -5.49 0.56
CA GLY A 286 -12.09 -6.71 0.52
C GLY A 286 -13.44 -6.59 -0.21
N ALA A 287 -13.79 -5.41 -0.73
CA ALA A 287 -15.07 -5.21 -1.40
C ALA A 287 -15.14 -5.97 -2.75
N ALA A 288 -16.30 -6.58 -3.01
CA ALA A 288 -16.67 -7.06 -4.34
C ALA A 288 -17.37 -5.92 -5.10
N VAL A 289 -16.73 -5.38 -6.13
CA VAL A 289 -17.26 -4.25 -6.92
C VAL A 289 -17.92 -4.79 -8.18
N GLU A 290 -19.23 -4.53 -8.34
CA GLU A 290 -19.95 -4.83 -9.57
C GLU A 290 -19.79 -3.66 -10.56
N VAL A 291 -19.38 -3.96 -11.78
CA VAL A 291 -19.38 -2.99 -12.88
C VAL A 291 -20.60 -3.22 -13.76
N ARG A 292 -21.34 -2.15 -14.04
CA ARG A 292 -22.46 -2.16 -15.00
C ARG A 292 -22.12 -1.28 -16.19
N LEU A 293 -21.96 -1.92 -17.34
CA LEU A 293 -21.66 -1.26 -18.61
C LEU A 293 -22.92 -1.27 -19.49
N ARG A 294 -23.32 -0.09 -19.97
CA ARG A 294 -24.33 0.07 -21.02
C ARG A 294 -23.72 0.83 -22.19
N PHE A 295 -23.92 0.32 -23.40
CA PHE A 295 -23.40 0.92 -24.62
C PHE A 295 -24.33 0.67 -25.79
N GLU A 296 -24.15 1.44 -26.86
CA GLU A 296 -24.87 1.28 -28.12
C GLU A 296 -23.88 0.98 -29.25
N ALA A 297 -24.11 -0.12 -29.94
CA ALA A 297 -23.36 -0.51 -31.12
C ALA A 297 -24.35 -0.90 -32.22
N GLU A 298 -24.14 -0.42 -33.45
CA GLU A 298 -25.01 -0.72 -34.60
C GLU A 298 -26.50 -0.40 -34.33
N GLY A 299 -26.78 0.68 -33.60
CA GLY A 299 -28.13 1.09 -33.20
C GLY A 299 -28.80 0.20 -32.15
N LYS A 300 -28.09 -0.81 -31.61
CA LYS A 300 -28.59 -1.70 -30.57
C LYS A 300 -27.96 -1.37 -29.22
N LYS A 301 -28.81 -1.18 -28.21
CA LYS A 301 -28.38 -1.04 -26.82
C LYS A 301 -28.01 -2.40 -26.25
N GLN A 302 -26.87 -2.47 -25.60
CA GLN A 302 -26.33 -3.66 -24.96
C GLN A 302 -25.94 -3.35 -23.51
N GLU A 303 -25.95 -4.38 -22.67
CA GLU A 303 -25.57 -4.30 -21.27
C GLU A 303 -24.63 -5.44 -20.92
N SER A 304 -23.64 -5.17 -20.07
CA SER A 304 -22.75 -6.17 -19.47
C SER A 304 -22.62 -5.88 -17.97
N ARG A 305 -22.52 -6.95 -17.19
CA ARG A 305 -22.23 -6.88 -15.75
C ARG A 305 -21.17 -7.89 -15.41
N TRP A 306 -20.23 -7.50 -14.57
CA TRP A 306 -19.15 -8.35 -14.08
C TRP A 306 -18.67 -7.83 -12.73
N ASN A 307 -17.98 -8.66 -11.96
CA ASN A 307 -17.47 -8.30 -10.64
C ASN A 307 -15.95 -8.43 -10.59
N PHE A 308 -15.31 -7.56 -9.83
CA PHE A 308 -13.92 -7.71 -9.44
C PHE A 308 -13.77 -7.49 -7.93
N MET A 309 -12.65 -7.92 -7.37
CA MET A 309 -12.38 -7.81 -5.95
C MET A 309 -11.37 -6.72 -5.69
N ILE A 310 -11.55 -5.98 -4.61
CA ILE A 310 -10.47 -5.23 -4.00
C ILE A 310 -9.64 -6.20 -3.16
N GLN A 311 -8.33 -6.05 -3.20
CA GLN A 311 -7.42 -6.81 -2.34
C GLN A 311 -7.88 -6.73 -0.87
N GLU A 312 -7.49 -7.72 -0.08
CA GLU A 312 -7.61 -7.67 1.38
C GLU A 312 -6.39 -6.91 1.93
N PRO A 313 -6.53 -6.23 3.08
CA PRO A 313 -5.38 -5.62 3.74
C PRO A 313 -4.42 -6.72 4.21
N LYS A 314 -3.11 -6.45 4.27
CA LYS A 314 -2.13 -7.47 4.69
C LYS A 314 -2.35 -7.96 6.13
N HIS A 315 -2.86 -7.09 6.99
CA HIS A 315 -3.15 -7.33 8.39
C HIS A 315 -4.49 -6.71 8.79
N PRO A 316 -4.99 -6.92 10.03
CA PRO A 316 -6.19 -6.23 10.50
C PRO A 316 -6.06 -4.71 10.29
N LEU A 317 -7.07 -4.14 9.63
CA LEU A 317 -7.05 -2.76 9.16
C LEU A 317 -7.54 -1.81 10.26
N VAL A 318 -6.83 -0.69 10.41
CA VAL A 318 -7.25 0.46 11.19
C VAL A 318 -7.27 1.68 10.29
N THR A 319 -8.43 2.33 10.17
CA THR A 319 -8.57 3.57 9.40
C THR A 319 -8.46 4.76 10.34
N LEU A 320 -7.46 5.59 10.09
CA LEU A 320 -7.11 6.78 10.86
C LEU A 320 -7.89 8.01 10.37
N GLN A 321 -8.02 9.01 11.23
CA GLN A 321 -8.56 10.34 10.89
C GLN A 321 -7.44 11.37 10.70
N GLY A 322 -6.27 11.13 11.31
CA GLY A 322 -5.08 11.99 11.28
C GLY A 322 -5.22 13.29 12.06
N GLN A 323 -6.03 13.29 13.12
CA GLN A 323 -6.38 14.44 13.95
C GLN A 323 -5.74 14.36 15.36
N GLY A 324 -4.76 13.48 15.56
CA GLY A 324 -4.13 13.25 16.87
C GLY A 324 -4.85 12.19 17.71
N GLU A 325 -5.56 11.27 17.05
CA GLU A 325 -6.21 10.15 17.70
C GLU A 325 -5.22 9.15 18.31
N TRP A 326 -5.73 8.39 19.28
CA TRP A 326 -5.01 7.33 19.96
C TRP A 326 -5.48 5.96 19.49
N LEU A 327 -4.51 5.04 19.41
CA LEU A 327 -4.66 3.64 19.09
C LEU A 327 -4.21 2.78 20.26
N ALA A 328 -4.82 1.62 20.44
CA ALA A 328 -4.41 0.63 21.42
C ALA A 328 -3.98 -0.65 20.69
N LEU A 329 -2.67 -0.83 20.48
CA LEU A 329 -2.15 -1.95 19.69
C LEU A 329 -1.38 -2.94 20.58
N PRO A 330 -1.61 -4.26 20.45
CA PRO A 330 -0.81 -5.26 21.13
C PRO A 330 0.65 -5.26 20.64
N SER A 331 1.58 -5.49 21.57
CA SER A 331 3.00 -5.64 21.25
C SER A 331 3.26 -6.89 20.39
N GLY A 332 4.04 -6.74 19.33
CA GLY A 332 4.47 -7.85 18.47
C GLY A 332 3.41 -8.36 17.49
N GLN A 333 2.29 -7.66 17.32
CA GLN A 333 1.29 -7.99 16.30
C GLN A 333 1.25 -6.91 15.21
N PRO A 334 1.25 -7.30 13.92
CA PRO A 334 1.20 -6.34 12.82
C PRO A 334 -0.23 -5.87 12.54
N PHE A 335 -0.38 -4.60 12.18
CA PHE A 335 -1.65 -3.97 11.77
C PHE A 335 -1.45 -3.16 10.49
N SER A 336 -2.44 -3.15 9.61
CA SER A 336 -2.46 -2.29 8.44
C SER A 336 -3.10 -0.96 8.85
N LEU A 337 -2.35 0.14 8.81
CA LEU A 337 -2.85 1.47 9.11
C LEU A 337 -3.13 2.20 7.80
N TYR A 338 -4.36 2.65 7.60
CA TYR A 338 -4.75 3.49 6.48
C TYR A 338 -5.07 4.90 6.96
N LEU A 339 -4.42 5.91 6.38
CA LEU A 339 -4.81 7.31 6.57
C LEU A 339 -5.35 7.89 5.25
N PRO A 340 -6.65 8.24 5.21
CA PRO A 340 -7.25 8.84 4.02
C PRO A 340 -6.52 10.10 3.55
N PRO A 341 -6.38 10.28 2.23
CA PRO A 341 -5.79 11.49 1.65
C PRO A 341 -6.63 12.73 2.01
N ARG A 342 -5.98 13.89 2.10
CA ARG A 342 -6.64 15.18 2.34
C ARG A 342 -6.54 16.06 1.11
N GLN A 343 -7.42 17.05 1.02
CA GLN A 343 -7.37 18.02 -0.07
C GLN A 343 -5.99 18.69 -0.12
N GLY A 344 -5.32 18.60 -1.28
CA GLY A 344 -3.97 19.13 -1.50
C GLY A 344 -2.81 18.27 -0.97
N GLN A 345 -3.09 17.12 -0.33
CA GLN A 345 -2.09 16.13 0.10
C GLN A 345 -2.58 14.73 -0.30
N PRO A 346 -2.35 14.32 -1.55
CA PRO A 346 -2.87 13.06 -2.09
C PRO A 346 -2.18 11.83 -1.49
N THR A 347 -0.98 11.99 -0.94
CA THR A 347 -0.18 10.90 -0.35
C THR A 347 0.20 11.21 1.09
N PHE A 348 0.49 10.14 1.83
CA PHE A 348 1.04 10.20 3.17
C PHE A 348 2.53 10.53 3.07
N GLY A 349 2.94 11.70 3.57
CA GLY A 349 4.34 12.13 3.56
C GLY A 349 5.23 11.32 4.50
N ASP A 350 6.46 11.79 4.74
CA ASP A 350 7.42 11.07 5.59
C ASP A 350 6.89 10.84 7.02
N LEU A 351 6.81 9.56 7.40
CA LEU A 351 6.42 9.11 8.73
C LEU A 351 7.64 9.08 9.66
N GLU A 352 7.55 9.80 10.76
CA GLU A 352 8.50 9.73 11.87
C GLU A 352 7.79 9.19 13.11
N TRP A 353 8.55 8.55 14.01
CA TRP A 353 8.01 8.07 15.27
C TRP A 353 8.98 8.27 16.43
N GLU A 354 8.41 8.39 17.62
CA GLU A 354 9.14 8.56 18.87
C GLU A 354 8.48 7.72 19.97
N GLY A 355 9.30 6.99 20.73
CA GLY A 355 8.83 6.17 21.84
C GLY A 355 9.95 5.90 22.84
N PRO A 356 9.62 5.32 24.01
CA PRO A 356 10.57 4.99 25.07
C PRO A 356 11.71 4.09 24.60
N GLU A 357 12.80 4.09 25.36
CA GLU A 357 13.93 3.18 25.12
C GLU A 357 13.46 1.71 25.09
N GLY A 358 14.01 0.94 24.15
CA GLY A 358 13.59 -0.46 23.91
C GLY A 358 12.42 -0.62 22.94
N THR A 359 11.70 0.45 22.59
CA THR A 359 10.63 0.41 21.58
C THR A 359 11.22 0.22 20.18
N LYS A 360 10.63 -0.67 19.39
CA LYS A 360 10.94 -0.88 17.97
C LYS A 360 9.66 -0.78 17.14
N ALA A 361 9.67 0.01 16.08
CA ALA A 361 8.62 0.03 15.08
C ALA A 361 9.20 -0.40 13.73
N GLN A 362 8.56 -1.36 13.08
CA GLN A 362 8.83 -1.75 11.70
C GLN A 362 7.66 -1.28 10.83
N LEU A 363 7.98 -0.64 9.72
CA LEU A 363 7.03 -0.03 8.81
C LEU A 363 7.24 -0.64 7.42
N GLU A 364 6.19 -1.18 6.82
CA GLU A 364 6.20 -1.65 5.44
C GLU A 364 5.05 -0.99 4.67
N TRP A 365 5.38 -0.17 3.68
CA TRP A 365 4.38 0.51 2.87
C TRP A 365 3.60 -0.49 2.00
N GLU A 366 2.27 -0.37 2.03
CA GLU A 366 1.35 -1.14 1.18
C GLU A 366 0.95 -0.31 -0.05
N ASP A 367 0.72 0.99 0.16
CA ASP A 367 0.48 2.01 -0.86
C ASP A 367 0.82 3.39 -0.28
N PRO A 368 0.83 4.49 -1.06
CA PRO A 368 1.14 5.83 -0.55
C PRO A 368 0.29 6.36 0.62
N ASN A 369 -0.79 5.68 1.04
CA ASN A 369 -1.62 6.07 2.18
C ASN A 369 -1.81 4.97 3.23
N SER A 370 -1.15 3.82 3.06
CA SER A 370 -1.35 2.65 3.91
C SER A 370 -0.04 1.90 4.17
N PHE A 371 0.16 1.46 5.39
CA PHE A 371 1.36 0.71 5.77
C PHE A 371 1.07 -0.33 6.85
N SER A 372 1.80 -1.43 6.82
CA SER A 372 1.90 -2.38 7.91
C SER A 372 2.78 -1.78 9.02
N LEU A 373 2.25 -1.73 10.24
CA LEU A 373 2.96 -1.38 11.46
C LEU A 373 3.11 -2.62 12.34
N LEU A 374 4.36 -3.03 12.59
CA LEU A 374 4.70 -3.97 13.66
C LEU A 374 5.40 -3.20 14.77
N LEU A 375 4.75 -3.11 15.92
CA LEU A 375 5.24 -2.38 17.08
C LEU A 375 5.61 -3.33 18.21
N GLU A 376 6.86 -3.24 18.70
CA GLU A 376 7.36 -4.01 19.84
C GLU A 376 7.80 -3.04 20.93
N GLY A 377 7.39 -3.32 22.16
CA GLY A 377 7.78 -2.53 23.33
C GLY A 377 7.15 -3.05 24.61
N ALA A 378 7.51 -2.41 25.74
CA ALA A 378 6.92 -2.73 27.04
C ALA A 378 5.44 -2.31 27.08
N ALA A 379 4.64 -3.07 27.82
CA ALA A 379 3.22 -2.76 28.03
C ALA A 379 3.05 -1.35 28.59
N CYS A 380 2.01 -0.66 28.10
CA CYS A 380 1.63 0.70 28.44
C CYS A 380 2.63 1.79 28.03
N SER A 381 3.65 1.45 27.24
CA SER A 381 4.48 2.44 26.54
C SER A 381 3.64 3.19 25.51
N GLN A 382 3.91 4.47 25.35
CA GLN A 382 3.26 5.33 24.37
C GLN A 382 4.25 5.64 23.25
N VAL A 383 3.77 5.59 22.01
CA VAL A 383 4.56 5.85 20.80
C VAL A 383 3.84 6.90 19.98
N SER A 384 4.50 8.02 19.72
CA SER A 384 3.95 9.11 18.92
C SER A 384 4.40 8.98 17.48
N PHE A 385 3.47 9.17 16.56
CA PHE A 385 3.73 9.20 15.12
C PHE A 385 3.44 10.59 14.56
N SER A 386 4.39 11.12 13.80
CA SER A 386 4.30 12.41 13.13
C SER A 386 4.51 12.25 11.63
N VAL A 387 3.83 13.09 10.85
CA VAL A 387 4.01 13.15 9.40
C VAL A 387 4.52 14.52 9.04
N SER A 388 5.68 14.58 8.39
CA SER A 388 6.37 15.84 8.05
C SER A 388 6.52 16.77 9.25
N GLY A 389 6.84 16.21 10.41
CA GLY A 389 7.02 16.95 11.68
C GLY A 389 5.73 17.35 12.42
N GLN A 390 4.55 17.05 11.88
CA GLN A 390 3.27 17.32 12.54
C GLN A 390 2.73 16.04 13.21
N PRO A 391 2.38 16.05 14.51
CA PRO A 391 1.76 14.90 15.16
C PRO A 391 0.51 14.46 14.41
N ARG A 392 0.37 13.15 14.15
CA ARG A 392 -0.79 12.59 13.44
C ARG A 392 -1.62 11.65 14.28
N PHE A 393 -0.97 10.77 15.03
CA PHE A 393 -1.63 9.81 15.93
C PHE A 393 -0.65 9.28 16.97
N GLN A 394 -1.18 8.67 18.02
CA GLN A 394 -0.38 8.00 19.05
C GLN A 394 -0.84 6.55 19.20
N VAL A 395 0.10 5.68 19.57
CA VAL A 395 -0.16 4.28 19.86
C VAL A 395 0.21 4.00 21.30
N GLN A 396 -0.70 3.43 22.06
CA GLN A 396 -0.42 2.81 23.34
C GLN A 396 -0.26 1.31 23.17
N ILE A 397 0.89 0.80 23.61
CA ILE A 397 1.21 -0.63 23.54
C ILE A 397 0.45 -1.37 24.64
N LEU A 398 -0.34 -2.36 24.27
CA LEU A 398 -1.06 -3.19 25.22
C LEU A 398 -0.21 -4.36 25.71
N GLY A 399 -0.38 -4.74 26.98
CA GLY A 399 0.24 -5.94 27.58
C GLY A 399 -0.51 -7.25 27.31
N GLY A 400 -1.51 -7.24 26.42
CA GLY A 400 -2.36 -8.38 26.07
C GLY A 400 -3.16 -8.11 24.80
N SER A 401 -4.16 -8.93 24.49
CA SER A 401 -5.09 -8.70 23.38
C SER A 401 -5.94 -7.45 23.63
N GLY A 402 -6.14 -6.62 22.62
CA GLY A 402 -7.07 -5.50 22.68
C GLY A 402 -7.85 -5.33 21.38
N ASP A 403 -8.89 -4.50 21.44
CA ASP A 403 -9.66 -4.09 20.28
C ASP A 403 -8.89 -3.05 19.47
N ALA A 404 -7.95 -3.53 18.68
CA ALA A 404 -7.03 -2.74 17.88
C ALA A 404 -7.70 -1.95 16.75
N THR A 405 -9.01 -2.12 16.52
CA THR A 405 -9.77 -1.40 15.49
C THR A 405 -10.35 -0.08 15.97
N ARG A 406 -10.34 0.17 17.29
CA ARG A 406 -10.97 1.34 17.90
C ARG A 406 -10.02 2.53 18.01
N LEU A 407 -10.50 3.71 17.58
CA LEU A 407 -9.85 4.99 17.81
C LEU A 407 -10.31 5.63 19.13
N PHE A 408 -9.39 6.31 19.82
CA PHE A 408 -9.67 7.03 21.06
C PHE A 408 -9.30 8.52 20.91
N PRO A 409 -10.10 9.45 21.48
CA PRO A 409 -9.76 10.88 21.44
C PRO A 409 -8.64 11.26 22.44
N VAL A 410 -8.34 10.39 23.40
CA VAL A 410 -7.32 10.55 24.43
C VAL A 410 -6.64 9.19 24.67
N ALA A 411 -5.51 9.18 25.39
CA ALA A 411 -4.78 7.96 25.72
C ALA A 411 -5.72 6.90 26.34
N PRO A 412 -5.81 5.70 25.76
CA PRO A 412 -6.65 4.65 26.32
C PRO A 412 -6.13 4.19 27.69
N PRO A 413 -6.98 3.59 28.54
CA PRO A 413 -6.50 2.96 29.75
C PRO A 413 -5.64 1.73 29.39
N CYS A 414 -4.50 1.56 30.07
CA CYS A 414 -3.65 0.38 29.91
C CYS A 414 -3.21 -0.18 31.26
N TYR A 415 -3.31 -1.51 31.39
CA TYR A 415 -2.88 -2.27 32.54
C TYR A 415 -1.77 -3.23 32.10
N PRO A 416 -0.53 -3.07 32.61
CA PRO A 416 0.52 -4.02 32.27
C PRO A 416 0.23 -5.38 32.91
N PRO A 417 0.90 -6.47 32.49
CA PRO A 417 0.65 -7.81 33.00
C PRO A 417 0.71 -7.89 34.54
N GLU A 418 1.60 -7.14 35.19
CA GLU A 418 1.69 -7.11 36.65
C GLU A 418 0.49 -6.45 37.33
N ALA A 419 -0.36 -5.72 36.60
CA ALA A 419 -1.58 -5.09 37.10
C ALA A 419 -2.81 -6.01 36.99
N GLN A 420 -2.75 -7.08 36.19
CA GLN A 420 -3.92 -7.93 35.93
C GLN A 420 -4.38 -8.65 37.20
N GLY A 421 -5.71 -8.68 37.41
CA GLY A 421 -6.34 -9.34 38.57
C GLY A 421 -6.20 -8.60 39.90
N LYS A 422 -5.57 -7.42 39.94
CA LYS A 422 -5.40 -6.62 41.16
C LYS A 422 -6.52 -5.59 41.32
N PRO A 423 -6.96 -5.30 42.56
CA PRO A 423 -8.00 -4.30 42.79
C PRO A 423 -7.50 -2.90 42.44
N VAL A 424 -8.29 -2.15 41.66
CA VAL A 424 -8.01 -0.78 41.25
C VAL A 424 -8.77 0.21 42.12
N TYR A 425 -8.03 1.11 42.77
CA TYR A 425 -8.57 2.22 43.54
C TYR A 425 -8.44 3.52 42.76
N TRP A 426 -9.54 4.27 42.70
CA TRP A 426 -9.59 5.57 42.06
C TRP A 426 -9.17 6.65 43.04
N LEU A 427 -8.26 7.52 42.64
CA LEU A 427 -7.82 8.65 43.45
C LEU A 427 -9.01 9.50 43.90
N ARG A 428 -9.08 9.71 45.21
CA ARG A 428 -10.04 10.55 45.95
C ARG A 428 -9.32 11.11 47.16
N THR A 429 -9.89 12.12 47.80
CA THR A 429 -9.30 12.76 49.00
C THR A 429 -8.98 11.78 50.14
N ARG A 430 -9.78 10.71 50.31
CA ARG A 430 -9.54 9.66 51.30
C ARG A 430 -9.98 8.29 50.78
N LEU A 431 -9.16 7.27 51.02
CA LEU A 431 -9.40 5.88 50.62
C LEU A 431 -9.10 4.94 51.79
N GLU A 432 -9.93 3.92 52.00
CA GLU A 432 -9.57 2.76 52.81
C GLU A 432 -8.98 1.68 51.91
N VAL A 433 -7.84 1.12 52.29
CA VAL A 433 -7.07 0.18 51.46
C VAL A 433 -6.67 -1.07 52.23
N PRO A 434 -6.50 -2.23 51.54
CA PRO A 434 -6.11 -3.48 52.18
C PRO A 434 -4.67 -3.41 52.68
N ARG A 435 -4.39 -4.17 53.74
CA ARG A 435 -3.05 -4.31 54.32
C ARG A 435 -2.34 -5.52 53.73
N GLY A 436 -1.06 -5.39 53.43
CA GLY A 436 -0.21 -6.47 52.91
C GLY A 436 -0.68 -7.10 51.60
N THR A 437 -1.60 -6.46 50.89
CA THR A 437 -2.13 -6.92 49.60
C THR A 437 -1.79 -5.90 48.54
N VAL A 438 -1.40 -6.37 47.36
CA VAL A 438 -1.11 -5.47 46.24
C VAL A 438 -2.40 -4.87 45.71
N PHE A 439 -2.46 -3.56 45.61
CA PHE A 439 -3.54 -2.83 44.95
C PHE A 439 -2.98 -1.78 44.00
N LEU A 440 -3.84 -1.34 43.07
CA LEU A 440 -3.50 -0.34 42.08
C LEU A 440 -4.15 0.99 42.42
N LEU A 441 -3.48 2.10 42.10
CA LEU A 441 -3.97 3.44 42.31
C LEU A 441 -3.83 4.25 41.02
N GLN A 442 -4.94 4.84 40.55
CA GLN A 442 -4.98 5.68 39.35
C GLN A 442 -6.06 6.76 39.43
N ARG A 443 -6.00 7.77 38.56
CA ARG A 443 -7.11 8.72 38.39
C ARG A 443 -8.27 8.08 37.64
N LYS A 444 -9.49 8.56 37.92
CA LYS A 444 -10.73 8.03 37.33
C LYS A 444 -10.83 8.31 35.83
N ASP A 445 -10.26 9.42 35.37
CA ASP A 445 -10.17 9.82 33.96
C ASP A 445 -8.97 9.20 33.23
N GLY A 446 -8.12 8.43 33.94
CA GLY A 446 -6.92 7.83 33.38
C GLY A 446 -5.78 8.81 33.11
N SER A 447 -5.89 10.08 33.53
CA SER A 447 -4.83 11.06 33.27
C SER A 447 -3.51 10.67 33.94
N PRO A 448 -2.35 11.08 33.39
CA PRO A 448 -1.05 10.82 34.00
C PRO A 448 -0.96 11.30 35.45
N LEU A 449 -0.18 10.59 36.26
CA LEU A 449 0.20 11.01 37.61
C LEU A 449 1.52 11.79 37.55
N PRO A 450 1.72 12.82 38.40
CA PRO A 450 2.96 13.60 38.44
C PRO A 450 4.19 12.70 38.56
N PRO A 451 5.32 13.03 37.92
CA PRO A 451 6.52 12.18 37.93
C PRO A 451 7.08 12.03 39.35
N GLU A 452 7.13 13.14 40.09
CA GLU A 452 7.56 13.16 41.50
C GLU A 452 6.37 12.95 42.43
N LEU A 453 6.52 12.00 43.35
CA LEU A 453 5.53 11.68 44.39
C LEU A 453 6.19 11.87 45.75
N SER A 454 5.51 12.56 46.66
CA SER A 454 5.96 12.68 48.04
C SER A 454 5.03 11.93 48.98
N TRP A 455 5.61 11.32 50.02
CA TRP A 455 4.89 10.44 50.93
C TRP A 455 5.17 10.86 52.37
N SER A 456 4.13 10.82 53.20
CA SER A 456 4.25 11.01 54.64
C SER A 456 3.42 9.96 55.36
N PHE A 457 4.04 9.19 56.26
CA PHE A 457 3.38 8.10 56.96
C PHE A 457 3.99 7.87 58.34
N ASP A 458 3.24 7.16 59.18
CA ASP A 458 3.63 6.79 60.54
C ASP A 458 4.86 5.84 60.52
N PRO A 459 5.79 5.92 61.47
CA PRO A 459 6.97 5.03 61.53
C PRO A 459 6.65 3.54 61.59
N LEU A 460 5.43 3.17 62.00
CA LEU A 460 4.96 1.79 62.03
C LEU A 460 4.35 1.31 60.69
N VAL A 461 4.43 2.13 59.64
CA VAL A 461 3.91 1.83 58.32
C VAL A 461 5.05 1.71 57.33
N GLU A 462 5.05 0.62 56.58
CA GLU A 462 5.95 0.43 55.43
C GLU A 462 5.14 0.53 54.14
N VAL A 463 5.72 1.22 53.15
CA VAL A 463 5.09 1.48 51.86
C VAL A 463 6.01 0.95 50.77
N GLU A 464 5.55 -0.07 50.05
CA GLU A 464 6.15 -0.47 48.79
C GLU A 464 5.37 0.18 47.65
N VAL A 465 6.07 0.92 46.79
CA VAL A 465 5.48 1.54 45.60
C VAL A 465 6.27 1.19 44.36
N LYS A 466 5.56 0.75 43.32
CA LYS A 466 6.09 0.57 41.97
C LYS A 466 5.21 1.32 40.99
N ARG A 467 5.79 2.26 40.24
CA ARG A 467 5.07 2.88 39.12
C ARG A 467 5.02 1.90 37.96
N LEU A 468 3.81 1.53 37.54
CA LEU A 468 3.57 0.56 36.48
C LEU A 468 3.35 1.22 35.11
N SER A 469 2.82 2.44 35.08
CA SER A 469 2.72 3.30 33.89
C SER A 469 2.66 4.78 34.31
N GLU A 470 2.56 5.72 33.37
CA GLU A 470 2.44 7.15 33.70
C GLU A 470 1.25 7.46 34.63
N GLY A 471 0.13 6.73 34.48
CA GLY A 471 -1.10 6.94 35.25
C GLY A 471 -1.38 5.91 36.36
N LEU A 472 -0.53 4.88 36.53
CA LEU A 472 -0.83 3.71 37.36
C LEU A 472 0.29 3.38 38.36
N LEU A 473 -0.05 3.37 39.65
CA LEU A 473 0.83 2.91 40.72
C LEU A 473 0.37 1.55 41.25
N SER A 474 1.32 0.66 41.54
CA SER A 474 1.13 -0.54 42.35
C SER A 474 1.65 -0.28 43.75
N LEU A 475 0.83 -0.52 44.76
CA LEU A 475 1.17 -0.28 46.15
C LEU A 475 0.95 -1.54 47.00
N VAL A 476 1.79 -1.67 48.03
CA VAL A 476 1.54 -2.54 49.19
C VAL A 476 1.80 -1.73 50.44
N LEU A 477 0.83 -1.71 51.36
CA LEU A 477 0.95 -1.02 52.64
C LEU A 477 0.96 -2.04 53.79
N TYR A 478 2.00 -2.00 54.62
CA TYR A 478 2.10 -2.80 55.84
C TYR A 478 1.97 -1.91 57.06
N GLY A 479 1.35 -2.41 58.12
CA GLY A 479 1.24 -1.68 59.39
C GLY A 479 -0.07 -1.90 60.14
N PRO A 480 -0.23 -1.24 61.31
CA PRO A 480 -1.44 -1.35 62.11
C PRO A 480 -2.68 -0.79 61.41
N ALA A 481 -3.83 -1.39 61.68
CA ALA A 481 -5.12 -0.89 61.20
C ALA A 481 -5.39 0.55 61.68
N GLY A 482 -6.00 1.37 60.82
CA GLY A 482 -6.36 2.75 61.11
C GLY A 482 -5.23 3.76 61.00
N LYS A 483 -3.99 3.33 60.74
CA LYS A 483 -2.89 4.22 60.37
C LYS A 483 -3.11 4.78 58.96
N GLU A 484 -2.51 5.95 58.70
CA GLU A 484 -2.71 6.70 57.46
C GLU A 484 -1.38 6.98 56.78
N VAL A 485 -1.41 6.88 55.46
CA VAL A 485 -0.36 7.31 54.54
C VAL A 485 -0.91 8.49 53.76
N LYS A 486 -0.17 9.58 53.73
CA LYS A 486 -0.44 10.73 52.86
C LYS A 486 0.43 10.63 51.62
N LEU A 487 -0.22 10.66 50.46
CA LEU A 487 0.41 10.75 49.16
C LEU A 487 0.14 12.13 48.59
N SER A 488 1.18 12.91 48.32
CA SER A 488 1.05 14.19 47.60
C SER A 488 1.34 13.98 46.13
N LEU A 489 0.41 14.40 45.27
CA LEU A 489 0.47 14.37 43.82
C LEU A 489 0.83 15.77 43.28
N GLY A 490 1.94 16.34 43.77
CA GLY A 490 2.37 17.71 43.49
C GLY A 490 1.98 18.71 44.59
N GLU A 491 2.00 20.01 44.26
CA GLU A 491 1.83 21.08 45.26
C GLU A 491 0.40 21.24 45.81
N ALA A 492 -0.62 20.76 45.10
CA ALA A 492 -2.02 21.08 45.39
C ALA A 492 -2.96 19.89 45.62
N GLU A 493 -2.50 18.64 45.45
CA GLU A 493 -3.33 17.44 45.58
C GLU A 493 -2.75 16.46 46.60
N GLU A 494 -3.50 16.17 47.67
CA GLU A 494 -3.14 15.19 48.70
C GLU A 494 -4.21 14.09 48.79
N VAL A 495 -3.77 12.84 48.84
CA VAL A 495 -4.61 11.65 49.02
C VAL A 495 -4.24 10.96 50.32
N LYS A 496 -5.24 10.69 51.16
CA LYS A 496 -5.07 9.95 52.42
C LYS A 496 -5.49 8.49 52.28
N LEU A 497 -4.53 7.58 52.37
CA LEU A 497 -4.73 6.13 52.34
C LEU A 497 -4.75 5.60 53.78
N ARG A 498 -5.91 5.11 54.24
CA ARG A 498 -6.08 4.55 55.58
C ARG A 498 -6.06 3.03 55.52
N LEU A 499 -5.19 2.40 56.32
CA LEU A 499 -5.06 0.95 56.39
C LEU A 499 -6.32 0.34 57.02
N SER A 500 -7.03 -0.54 56.29
CA SER A 500 -8.28 -1.14 56.72
C SER A 500 -8.12 -2.10 57.92
N GLY A 501 -9.13 -2.14 58.80
CA GLY A 501 -9.14 -2.96 60.01
C GLY A 501 -9.77 -4.35 59.89
N ARG A 502 -10.40 -4.69 58.75
CA ARG A 502 -11.05 -5.99 58.52
C ARG A 502 -10.31 -6.77 57.43
N PRO A 503 -10.08 -8.07 57.60
CA PRO A 503 -9.58 -8.93 56.53
C PRO A 503 -10.78 -9.58 55.82
N GLU A 504 -11.61 -8.85 55.06
CA GLU A 504 -12.76 -9.53 54.42
C GLU A 504 -13.10 -9.07 53.00
N SER A 505 -13.51 -10.09 52.25
CA SER A 505 -14.13 -10.15 50.93
C SER A 505 -14.88 -8.90 50.47
N PHE A 506 -14.60 -8.45 49.24
CA PHE A 506 -15.48 -7.53 48.52
C PHE A 506 -15.63 -7.95 47.06
N ASP A 507 -16.85 -7.71 46.56
CA ASP A 507 -17.32 -8.00 45.22
C ASP A 507 -16.36 -7.46 44.15
N PHE A 508 -15.81 -8.39 43.37
CA PHE A 508 -14.97 -8.09 42.23
C PHE A 508 -15.84 -7.51 41.11
N TRP A 509 -15.48 -6.32 40.61
CA TRP A 509 -15.76 -6.01 39.21
C TRP A 509 -14.53 -6.37 38.40
N VAL A 510 -14.59 -7.54 37.76
CA VAL A 510 -13.66 -7.94 36.70
C VAL A 510 -14.05 -7.10 35.47
N PRO A 511 -13.14 -6.29 34.89
CA PRO A 511 -13.42 -5.64 33.63
C PRO A 511 -13.71 -6.73 32.59
N ALA A 512 -14.91 -6.73 32.03
CA ALA A 512 -15.21 -7.58 30.88
C ALA A 512 -14.31 -7.16 29.71
N HIS A 513 -13.72 -8.17 29.07
CA HIS A 513 -12.79 -8.09 27.94
C HIS A 513 -13.30 -7.24 26.78
#